data_AF-A0A8T7KBP5-F1
#
_entry.id   AF-A0A8T7KBP5-F1
#
_cell.length_a   1.000
_cell.length_b   1.000
_cell.length_c   1.000
_cell.angle_alpha   90.00
_cell.angle_beta   90.00
_cell.angle_gamma   90.00
#
_symmetry.space_group_name_H-M   'P 1'
#
loop_
_entity.id
_entity.type
_entity.pdbx_description
1 polymer ?
#
loop_
_entity_poly.entity_id
_entity_poly.type
_entity_poly.pdbx_seq_one_letter_code
_entity_poly.pdbx_strand_id
1 'polypeptide(L)'
;MEKVLGAKLIRPLVKVSPPRFEIPDSWLNGETADVYFPRTVEILRKEGINPVATMEVFPRRAGILCGIEEVKALLAKVLPKDDCEVWALSQGEPFDKKEVVLRIKAPYQSYGTYETAYLGILSHCSGWATAARECVDAAQGIPVISFGARHVHPSVVGIMEYSAIVGGCAGCASTAGANLASIKPTGTIPHALIIIIGTTAKAALAFDKHMPPEVPRIALVDTFEDEVRESVAVAKAMRGKLQGVRLDTPSERGRVTADLVKEVRAWLDLEGFKDVKIVVSGGLDPERIRYFIDEGAPVDIFAVGSYISDAKPIDFTADLHEVEGKPIAKRGRMPGITPNPRLKRVM
;
A
#
# COMPACT_ATOMS: atom_id res chain seq x y z
N MET A 1 30.23 -3.71 4.36
CA MET A 1 30.81 -2.66 5.21
C MET A 1 30.83 -1.40 4.39
N GLU A 2 30.05 -0.40 4.75
CA GLU A 2 30.36 1.00 4.43
C GLU A 2 29.74 1.86 5.54
N LYS A 3 30.62 2.30 6.44
CA LYS A 3 30.35 3.29 7.48
C LYS A 3 30.69 4.65 6.87
N VAL A 4 29.69 5.44 6.53
CA VAL A 4 29.81 6.90 6.45
C VAL A 4 28.49 7.47 6.97
N LEU A 5 28.58 8.39 7.94
CA LEU A 5 27.50 9.06 8.69
C LEU A 5 26.83 8.21 9.78
N GLY A 6 27.25 8.44 11.02
CA GLY A 6 26.81 7.76 12.25
C GLY A 6 25.35 8.00 12.69
N ALA A 7 24.39 7.92 11.77
CA ALA A 7 22.97 7.75 12.09
C ALA A 7 22.61 6.27 11.95
N LYS A 8 22.22 5.62 13.05
CA LYS A 8 21.49 4.35 12.96
C LYS A 8 20.16 4.66 12.27
N LEU A 9 20.03 4.30 11.00
CA LEU A 9 18.74 4.19 10.32
C LEU A 9 17.95 3.07 11.04
N ILE A 10 17.26 3.44 12.12
CA ILE A 10 16.20 2.59 12.66
C ILE A 10 15.05 2.77 11.68
N ARG A 11 15.05 2.00 10.59
CA ARG A 11 13.82 1.76 9.83
C ARG A 11 12.90 1.04 10.82
N PRO A 12 11.79 1.61 11.30
CA PRO A 12 10.76 0.77 11.86
C PRO A 12 10.20 0.02 10.66
N LEU A 13 10.73 -1.19 10.40
CA LEU A 13 10.01 -2.16 9.62
C LEU A 13 8.70 -2.35 10.38
N VAL A 14 7.61 -1.81 9.84
CA VAL A 14 6.28 -2.13 10.35
C VAL A 14 6.13 -3.63 10.15
N LYS A 15 6.28 -4.37 11.25
CA LYS A 15 6.16 -5.82 11.23
C LYS A 15 4.68 -6.12 11.14
N VAL A 16 4.19 -6.23 9.91
CA VAL A 16 2.80 -6.57 9.62
C VAL A 16 2.59 -8.01 10.08
N SER A 17 1.66 -8.22 11.02
CA SER A 17 1.20 -9.57 11.37
C SER A 17 0.58 -10.24 10.14
N PRO A 18 0.58 -11.58 10.04
CA PRO A 18 -0.05 -12.26 8.91
C PRO A 18 -1.50 -11.78 8.77
N PRO A 19 -1.87 -11.14 7.65
CA PRO A 19 -3.23 -10.65 7.45
C PRO A 19 -4.19 -11.84 7.38
N ARG A 20 -5.43 -11.63 7.80
CA ARG A 20 -6.51 -12.59 7.56
C ARG A 20 -7.35 -12.09 6.40
N PHE A 21 -7.30 -12.80 5.27
CA PHE A 21 -8.14 -12.56 4.13
C PHE A 21 -9.36 -13.48 4.14
N GLU A 22 -10.55 -12.89 4.06
CA GLU A 22 -11.78 -13.64 3.84
C GLU A 22 -12.07 -13.67 2.34
N ILE A 23 -12.06 -14.87 1.77
CA ILE A 23 -12.32 -15.07 0.34
C ILE A 23 -13.83 -15.11 0.10
N PRO A 24 -14.40 -14.16 -0.67
CA PRO A 24 -15.83 -14.09 -0.95
C PRO A 24 -16.34 -15.31 -1.74
N ASP A 25 -17.58 -15.70 -1.50
CA ASP A 25 -18.22 -16.82 -2.21
C ASP A 25 -18.37 -16.56 -3.71
N SER A 26 -18.52 -15.30 -4.13
CA SER A 26 -18.54 -14.89 -5.55
C SER A 26 -17.22 -15.12 -6.28
N TRP A 27 -16.12 -15.30 -5.55
CA TRP A 27 -14.85 -15.69 -6.15
C TRP A 27 -14.78 -17.20 -6.29
N LEU A 28 -15.27 -17.92 -5.27
CA LEU A 28 -15.28 -19.38 -5.20
C LEU A 28 -16.26 -20.03 -6.17
N ASN A 29 -17.38 -19.39 -6.46
CA ASN A 29 -18.38 -19.89 -7.42
C ASN A 29 -18.03 -19.57 -8.89
N GLY A 30 -16.94 -18.82 -9.14
CA GLY A 30 -16.50 -18.43 -10.48
C GLY A 30 -17.24 -17.24 -11.09
N GLU A 31 -18.06 -16.51 -10.35
CA GLU A 31 -18.79 -15.32 -10.84
C GLU A 31 -17.84 -14.21 -11.31
N THR A 32 -16.67 -14.10 -10.69
CA THR A 32 -15.62 -13.13 -11.06
C THR A 32 -14.63 -13.66 -12.09
N ALA A 33 -14.76 -14.90 -12.54
CA ALA A 33 -13.87 -15.49 -13.52
C ALA A 33 -14.26 -15.07 -14.94
N ASP A 34 -13.27 -14.90 -15.81
CA ASP A 34 -13.56 -14.79 -17.23
C ASP A 34 -14.23 -16.08 -17.71
N VAL A 35 -15.37 -15.95 -18.39
CA VAL A 35 -16.29 -17.08 -18.69
C VAL A 35 -15.63 -18.25 -19.44
N TYR A 36 -14.51 -18.00 -20.14
CA TYR A 36 -13.79 -19.06 -20.82
C TYR A 36 -13.10 -20.03 -19.85
N PHE A 37 -12.69 -19.63 -18.64
CA PHE A 37 -12.10 -20.56 -17.68
C PHE A 37 -13.10 -21.59 -17.13
N PRO A 38 -14.29 -21.22 -16.61
CA PRO A 38 -15.31 -22.20 -16.24
C PRO A 38 -15.69 -23.11 -17.42
N ARG A 39 -15.79 -22.57 -18.65
CA ARG A 39 -16.08 -23.36 -19.85
C ARG A 39 -14.97 -24.36 -20.15
N THR A 40 -13.70 -23.97 -20.03
CA THR A 40 -12.56 -24.86 -20.20
C THR A 40 -12.57 -25.99 -19.18
N VAL A 41 -12.81 -25.69 -17.89
CA VAL A 41 -12.90 -26.70 -16.83
C VAL A 41 -14.06 -27.67 -17.10
N GLU A 42 -15.21 -27.17 -17.56
CA GLU A 42 -16.36 -28.00 -17.92
C GLU A 42 -16.09 -28.92 -19.12
N ILE A 43 -15.40 -28.42 -20.14
CA ILE A 43 -14.97 -29.24 -21.28
C ILE A 43 -14.02 -30.35 -20.81
N LEU A 44 -12.98 -29.98 -20.05
CA LEU A 44 -12.00 -30.94 -19.52
C LEU A 44 -12.68 -32.02 -18.65
N ARG A 45 -13.68 -31.64 -17.85
CA ARG A 45 -14.49 -32.57 -17.07
C ARG A 45 -15.26 -33.56 -17.95
N LYS A 46 -15.92 -33.07 -19.01
CA LYS A 46 -16.67 -33.91 -19.96
C LYS A 46 -15.79 -34.86 -20.76
N GLU A 47 -14.57 -34.42 -21.08
CA GLU A 47 -13.55 -35.26 -21.73
C GLU A 47 -12.88 -36.25 -20.77
N GLY A 48 -13.15 -36.17 -19.45
CA GLY A 48 -12.50 -37.02 -18.44
C GLY A 48 -11.01 -36.67 -18.23
N ILE A 49 -10.61 -35.43 -18.52
CA ILE A 49 -9.21 -34.96 -18.49
C ILE A 49 -9.01 -34.02 -17.29
N ASN A 50 -8.20 -34.42 -16.32
CA ASN A 50 -7.82 -33.56 -15.18
C ASN A 50 -6.35 -33.76 -14.78
N PRO A 51 -5.39 -33.36 -15.63
CA PRO A 51 -4.00 -33.64 -15.37
C PRO A 51 -3.45 -32.79 -14.23
N VAL A 52 -2.42 -33.28 -13.55
CA VAL A 52 -1.55 -32.44 -12.73
C VAL A 52 -0.76 -31.53 -13.66
N ALA A 53 -1.01 -30.23 -13.56
CA ALA A 53 -0.37 -29.22 -14.39
C ALA A 53 0.37 -28.22 -13.52
N THR A 54 1.53 -27.75 -14.01
CA THR A 54 2.30 -26.70 -13.36
C THR A 54 2.07 -25.38 -14.07
N MET A 55 1.48 -24.42 -13.37
CA MET A 55 1.30 -23.04 -13.77
C MET A 55 2.35 -22.15 -13.12
N GLU A 56 2.97 -21.26 -13.90
CA GLU A 56 3.90 -20.24 -13.40
C GLU A 56 3.34 -18.84 -13.65
N VAL A 57 3.39 -17.99 -12.64
CA VAL A 57 2.91 -16.61 -12.67
C VAL A 57 4.07 -15.64 -12.58
N PHE A 58 4.14 -14.70 -13.51
CA PHE A 58 5.25 -13.73 -13.61
C PHE A 58 4.77 -12.35 -14.09
N PRO A 59 5.46 -11.26 -13.72
CA PRO A 59 5.04 -9.88 -14.01
C PRO A 59 5.62 -9.32 -15.31
N ARG A 60 4.96 -8.33 -15.90
CA ARG A 60 5.42 -7.62 -17.11
C ARG A 60 6.52 -6.57 -16.87
N ARG A 61 6.65 -6.07 -15.65
CA ARG A 61 7.68 -5.11 -15.20
C ARG A 61 8.15 -5.44 -13.79
N ALA A 62 9.22 -4.83 -13.31
CA ALA A 62 9.66 -4.97 -11.92
C ALA A 62 8.72 -4.24 -10.95
N GLY A 63 8.75 -4.62 -9.67
CA GLY A 63 7.94 -4.01 -8.62
C GLY A 63 8.09 -4.70 -7.25
N ILE A 64 7.17 -4.39 -6.34
CA ILE A 64 7.06 -4.99 -5.00
C ILE A 64 5.88 -5.95 -4.97
N LEU A 65 6.10 -7.20 -4.57
CA LEU A 65 5.04 -8.21 -4.51
C LEU A 65 4.06 -7.91 -3.39
N CYS A 66 2.79 -7.78 -3.72
CA CYS A 66 1.71 -7.70 -2.74
C CYS A 66 0.48 -8.48 -3.22
N GLY A 67 -0.36 -8.92 -2.27
CA GLY A 67 -1.53 -9.75 -2.52
C GLY A 67 -1.25 -11.27 -2.46
N ILE A 68 0.02 -11.68 -2.32
CA ILE A 68 0.37 -13.10 -2.32
C ILE A 68 -0.20 -13.86 -1.12
N GLU A 69 -0.36 -13.21 0.04
CA GLU A 69 -1.04 -13.84 1.20
C GLU A 69 -2.54 -14.04 0.97
N GLU A 70 -3.20 -13.15 0.22
CA GLU A 70 -4.61 -13.32 -0.18
C GLU A 70 -4.75 -14.42 -1.23
N VAL A 71 -3.82 -14.51 -2.19
CA VAL A 71 -3.77 -15.62 -3.14
C VAL A 71 -3.56 -16.96 -2.42
N LYS A 72 -2.68 -17.03 -1.42
CA LYS A 72 -2.52 -18.26 -0.61
C LYS A 72 -3.82 -18.63 0.11
N ALA A 73 -4.54 -17.66 0.66
CA ALA A 73 -5.83 -17.90 1.31
C ALA A 73 -6.89 -18.42 0.32
N LEU A 74 -6.91 -17.90 -0.91
CA LEU A 74 -7.75 -18.41 -2.01
C LEU A 74 -7.37 -19.85 -2.36
N LEU A 75 -6.08 -20.11 -2.64
CA LEU A 75 -5.58 -21.43 -3.02
C LEU A 75 -5.82 -22.47 -1.92
N ALA A 76 -5.68 -22.10 -0.64
CA ALA A 76 -6.01 -22.97 0.50
C ALA A 76 -7.47 -23.40 0.58
N LYS A 77 -8.40 -22.62 0.01
CA LYS A 77 -9.81 -23.00 -0.08
C LYS A 77 -10.14 -23.90 -1.27
N VAL A 78 -9.41 -23.76 -2.39
CA VAL A 78 -9.81 -24.36 -3.68
C VAL A 78 -8.96 -25.56 -4.09
N LEU A 79 -7.71 -25.64 -3.65
CA LEU A 79 -6.83 -26.75 -3.98
C LEU A 79 -7.18 -28.01 -3.16
N PRO A 80 -7.00 -29.21 -3.74
CA PRO A 80 -7.14 -30.45 -2.98
C PRO A 80 -6.08 -30.53 -1.88
N LYS A 81 -6.40 -31.20 -0.76
CA LYS A 81 -5.47 -31.37 0.37
C LYS A 81 -4.27 -32.24 0.01
N ASP A 82 -4.52 -33.24 -0.83
CA ASP A 82 -3.51 -34.14 -1.37
C ASP A 82 -3.26 -33.76 -2.84
N ASP A 83 -2.03 -33.98 -3.32
CA ASP A 83 -1.65 -33.71 -4.72
C ASP A 83 -1.68 -32.23 -5.15
N CYS A 84 -1.28 -31.33 -4.26
CA CYS A 84 -0.93 -29.96 -4.61
C CYS A 84 0.43 -29.54 -4.05
N GLU A 85 1.12 -28.68 -4.80
CA GLU A 85 2.33 -28.01 -4.35
C GLU A 85 2.27 -26.55 -4.82
N VAL A 86 2.49 -25.60 -3.90
CA VAL A 86 2.51 -24.17 -4.24
C VAL A 86 3.82 -23.57 -3.77
N TRP A 87 4.45 -22.78 -4.63
CA TRP A 87 5.61 -21.98 -4.27
C TRP A 87 5.36 -20.52 -4.56
N ALA A 88 5.86 -19.65 -3.68
CA ALA A 88 5.73 -18.21 -3.89
C ALA A 88 6.94 -17.45 -3.34
N LEU A 89 7.18 -16.26 -3.89
CA LEU A 89 8.00 -15.25 -3.22
C LEU A 89 7.26 -14.75 -1.97
N SER A 90 8.00 -14.21 -1.01
CA SER A 90 7.40 -13.65 0.21
C SER A 90 6.76 -12.29 -0.09
N GLN A 91 5.70 -11.95 0.64
CA GLN A 91 5.08 -10.63 0.50
C GLN A 91 6.05 -9.49 0.82
N GLY A 92 5.98 -8.42 0.04
CA GLY A 92 6.85 -7.25 0.16
C GLY A 92 8.23 -7.42 -0.47
N GLU A 93 8.55 -8.60 -1.02
CA GLU A 93 9.80 -8.79 -1.76
C GLU A 93 9.77 -8.07 -3.11
N PRO A 94 10.90 -7.49 -3.55
CA PRO A 94 11.02 -6.98 -4.91
C PRO A 94 11.06 -8.13 -5.91
N PHE A 95 10.57 -7.90 -7.12
CA PHE A 95 10.67 -8.86 -8.21
C PHE A 95 11.09 -8.17 -9.51
N ASP A 96 11.72 -8.94 -10.39
CA ASP A 96 12.07 -8.50 -11.73
C ASP A 96 11.03 -8.88 -12.78
N LYS A 97 11.11 -8.20 -13.93
CA LYS A 97 10.30 -8.54 -15.10
C LYS A 97 10.50 -10.00 -15.47
N LYS A 98 9.39 -10.73 -15.66
CA LYS A 98 9.35 -12.18 -15.96
C LYS A 98 9.92 -13.09 -14.87
N GLU A 99 10.22 -12.59 -13.68
CA GLU A 99 10.56 -13.46 -12.55
C GLU A 99 9.31 -14.23 -12.11
N VAL A 100 9.42 -15.56 -11.94
CA VAL A 100 8.30 -16.36 -11.44
C VAL A 100 8.09 -16.03 -9.96
N VAL A 101 6.93 -15.46 -9.64
CA VAL A 101 6.56 -15.03 -8.28
C VAL A 101 5.65 -16.02 -7.57
N LEU A 102 4.94 -16.85 -8.33
CA LEU A 102 4.02 -17.88 -7.86
C LEU A 102 4.06 -19.06 -8.83
N ARG A 103 4.12 -20.27 -8.28
CA ARG A 103 4.03 -21.53 -9.00
C ARG A 103 2.97 -22.40 -8.34
N ILE A 104 2.05 -22.92 -9.13
CA ILE A 104 0.97 -23.81 -8.69
C ILE A 104 1.11 -25.12 -9.46
N LYS A 105 1.26 -26.24 -8.75
CA LYS A 105 1.25 -27.58 -9.32
C LYS A 105 0.13 -28.38 -8.67
N ALA A 106 -0.92 -28.68 -9.41
CA ALA A 106 -2.11 -29.38 -8.92
C ALA A 106 -2.94 -29.90 -10.12
N PRO A 107 -3.99 -30.72 -9.89
CA PRO A 107 -4.98 -31.03 -10.92
C PRO A 107 -5.61 -29.74 -11.48
N TYR A 108 -5.51 -29.51 -12.80
CA TYR A 108 -5.87 -28.22 -13.41
C TYR A 108 -7.30 -27.76 -13.10
N GLN A 109 -8.27 -28.68 -13.03
CA GLN A 109 -9.66 -28.34 -12.72
C GLN A 109 -9.87 -27.74 -11.32
N SER A 110 -8.90 -27.90 -10.40
CA SER A 110 -8.99 -27.35 -9.04
C SER A 110 -8.67 -25.85 -8.96
N TYR A 111 -7.88 -25.31 -9.90
CA TYR A 111 -7.42 -23.92 -9.83
C TYR A 111 -7.60 -23.10 -11.10
N GLY A 112 -7.82 -23.74 -12.26
CA GLY A 112 -7.92 -23.05 -13.56
C GLY A 112 -9.00 -21.97 -13.62
N THR A 113 -10.13 -22.16 -12.94
CA THR A 113 -11.21 -21.14 -12.87
C THR A 113 -10.80 -19.86 -12.15
N TYR A 114 -9.81 -19.91 -11.26
CA TYR A 114 -9.47 -18.79 -10.38
C TYR A 114 -8.35 -17.89 -10.92
N GLU A 115 -7.95 -18.09 -12.18
CA GLU A 115 -6.88 -17.30 -12.81
C GLU A 115 -7.15 -15.80 -12.82
N THR A 116 -8.35 -15.39 -13.23
CA THR A 116 -8.77 -13.98 -13.18
C THR A 116 -8.62 -13.40 -11.76
N ALA A 117 -8.97 -14.17 -10.73
CA ALA A 117 -8.93 -13.70 -9.34
C ALA A 117 -7.49 -13.52 -8.84
N TYR A 118 -6.65 -14.55 -8.89
CA TYR A 118 -5.29 -14.43 -8.35
C TYR A 118 -4.41 -13.48 -9.18
N LEU A 119 -4.62 -13.35 -10.50
CA LEU A 119 -3.94 -12.34 -11.30
C LEU A 119 -4.42 -10.92 -10.93
N GLY A 120 -5.73 -10.71 -10.75
CA GLY A 120 -6.28 -9.42 -10.35
C GLY A 120 -5.75 -8.94 -9.00
N ILE A 121 -5.72 -9.84 -8.01
CA ILE A 121 -5.16 -9.61 -6.67
C ILE A 121 -3.71 -9.14 -6.79
N LEU A 122 -2.84 -9.94 -7.44
CA LEU A 122 -1.42 -9.63 -7.55
C LEU A 122 -1.18 -8.32 -8.32
N SER A 123 -1.96 -8.07 -9.38
CA SER A 123 -1.73 -6.95 -10.29
C SER A 123 -1.97 -5.60 -9.62
N HIS A 124 -3.13 -5.42 -8.98
CA HIS A 124 -3.46 -4.15 -8.31
C HIS A 124 -2.64 -3.97 -7.02
N CYS A 125 -2.57 -5.01 -6.18
CA CYS A 125 -1.84 -4.92 -4.92
C CYS A 125 -0.35 -4.58 -5.15
N SER A 126 0.30 -5.25 -6.11
CA SER A 126 1.70 -4.97 -6.41
C SER A 126 1.91 -3.59 -7.05
N GLY A 127 0.93 -3.10 -7.82
CA GLY A 127 0.94 -1.72 -8.34
C GLY A 127 0.96 -0.68 -7.22
N TRP A 128 0.01 -0.78 -6.29
CA TRP A 128 -0.09 0.11 -5.13
C TRP A 128 1.13 0.00 -4.20
N ALA A 129 1.60 -1.21 -3.91
CA ALA A 129 2.78 -1.43 -3.08
C ALA A 129 4.06 -0.85 -3.72
N THR A 130 4.19 -0.94 -5.05
CA THR A 130 5.33 -0.37 -5.77
C THR A 130 5.31 1.17 -5.72
N ALA A 131 4.17 1.80 -5.97
CA ALA A 131 4.04 3.26 -5.88
C ALA A 131 4.31 3.77 -4.45
N ALA A 132 3.83 3.06 -3.44
CA ALA A 132 4.15 3.38 -2.04
C ALA A 132 5.65 3.26 -1.75
N ARG A 133 6.32 2.21 -2.26
CA ARG A 133 7.77 2.04 -2.11
C ARG A 133 8.54 3.20 -2.74
N GLU A 134 8.16 3.64 -3.93
CA GLU A 134 8.79 4.78 -4.61
C GLU A 134 8.70 6.06 -3.77
N CYS A 135 7.56 6.33 -3.13
CA CYS A 135 7.41 7.45 -2.20
C CYS A 135 8.27 7.30 -0.94
N VAL A 136 8.31 6.10 -0.36
CA VAL A 136 9.08 5.81 0.86
C VAL A 136 10.58 5.95 0.61
N ASP A 137 11.06 5.47 -0.53
CA ASP A 137 12.46 5.58 -0.92
C ASP A 137 12.82 7.06 -1.20
N ALA A 138 11.93 7.81 -1.86
CA ALA A 138 12.09 9.25 -2.08
C ALA A 138 12.12 10.06 -0.77
N ALA A 139 11.41 9.61 0.27
CA ALA A 139 11.34 10.29 1.57
C ALA A 139 12.59 10.12 2.44
N GLN A 140 13.57 9.30 2.02
CA GLN A 140 14.88 9.12 2.68
C GLN A 140 14.80 8.88 4.21
N GLY A 141 13.80 8.13 4.66
CA GLY A 141 13.60 7.78 6.07
C GLY A 141 12.55 8.62 6.81
N ILE A 142 12.04 9.70 6.21
CA ILE A 142 10.87 10.41 6.72
C ILE A 142 9.63 9.51 6.52
N PRO A 143 8.79 9.31 7.56
CA PRO A 143 7.59 8.49 7.44
C PRO A 143 6.63 8.96 6.35
N VAL A 144 6.13 8.01 5.56
CA VAL A 144 5.05 8.21 4.58
C VAL A 144 3.77 7.55 5.06
N ILE A 145 2.66 8.26 5.02
CA ILE A 145 1.32 7.76 5.39
C ILE A 145 0.43 7.72 4.13
N SER A 146 -0.29 6.62 3.93
CA SER A 146 -1.24 6.48 2.82
C SER A 146 -2.59 7.12 3.15
N PHE A 147 -2.98 8.14 2.36
CA PHE A 147 -4.24 8.90 2.41
C PHE A 147 -5.09 8.74 1.13
N GLY A 148 -4.85 7.67 0.37
CA GLY A 148 -5.41 7.46 -0.98
C GLY A 148 -6.83 6.88 -1.03
N ALA A 149 -7.43 6.51 0.11
CA ALA A 149 -8.69 5.75 0.17
C ALA A 149 -9.84 6.39 -0.63
N ARG A 150 -9.87 7.73 -0.69
CA ARG A 150 -10.94 8.49 -1.36
C ARG A 150 -10.94 8.42 -2.90
N HIS A 151 -9.89 7.85 -3.53
CA HIS A 151 -9.79 7.78 -5.00
C HIS A 151 -10.09 6.38 -5.56
N VAL A 152 -10.34 5.39 -4.70
CA VAL A 152 -10.68 4.02 -5.10
C VAL A 152 -12.09 3.67 -4.66
N HIS A 153 -12.66 2.61 -5.27
CA HIS A 153 -13.95 2.09 -4.85
C HIS A 153 -13.90 1.68 -3.36
N PRO A 154 -14.93 1.97 -2.54
CA PRO A 154 -14.91 1.69 -1.11
C PRO A 154 -14.65 0.21 -0.76
N SER A 155 -15.02 -0.72 -1.63
CA SER A 155 -14.79 -2.16 -1.43
C SER A 155 -13.31 -2.57 -1.46
N VAL A 156 -12.41 -1.75 -2.00
CA VAL A 156 -10.98 -2.07 -2.11
C VAL A 156 -10.10 -1.19 -1.23
N VAL A 157 -10.68 -0.28 -0.43
CA VAL A 157 -9.93 0.65 0.43
C VAL A 157 -8.98 -0.09 1.38
N GLY A 158 -9.46 -1.14 2.03
CA GLY A 158 -8.63 -1.94 2.94
C GLY A 158 -7.43 -2.57 2.25
N ILE A 159 -7.65 -3.12 1.05
CA ILE A 159 -6.61 -3.78 0.24
C ILE A 159 -5.58 -2.77 -0.29
N MET A 160 -6.03 -1.60 -0.75
CA MET A 160 -5.15 -0.55 -1.26
C MET A 160 -4.23 0.00 -0.16
N GLU A 161 -4.79 0.33 1.01
CA GLU A 161 -3.99 0.85 2.11
C GLU A 161 -3.08 -0.20 2.74
N TYR A 162 -3.54 -1.46 2.84
CA TYR A 162 -2.70 -2.58 3.22
C TYR A 162 -1.52 -2.74 2.26
N SER A 163 -1.76 -2.64 0.95
CA SER A 163 -0.70 -2.68 -0.06
C SER A 163 0.29 -1.54 0.09
N ALA A 164 -0.17 -0.33 0.44
CA ALA A 164 0.71 0.79 0.72
C ALA A 164 1.62 0.53 1.93
N ILE A 165 1.09 -0.10 2.99
CA ILE A 165 1.87 -0.50 4.18
C ILE A 165 2.91 -1.56 3.82
N VAL A 166 2.55 -2.57 3.02
CA VAL A 166 3.51 -3.56 2.47
C VAL A 166 4.59 -2.87 1.63
N GLY A 167 4.21 -1.85 0.88
CA GLY A 167 5.11 -0.96 0.14
C GLY A 167 6.03 -0.10 1.03
N GLY A 168 5.80 -0.06 2.33
CA GLY A 168 6.65 0.61 3.32
C GLY A 168 6.06 1.87 3.95
N CYS A 169 4.81 2.25 3.64
CA CYS A 169 4.14 3.33 4.36
C CYS A 169 4.08 2.99 5.86
N ALA A 170 4.37 3.99 6.71
CA ALA A 170 4.36 3.85 8.16
C ALA A 170 2.96 3.70 8.75
N GLY A 171 1.92 4.11 8.00
CA GLY A 171 0.53 3.97 8.39
C GLY A 171 -0.44 4.34 7.26
N CYS A 172 -1.72 4.31 7.58
CA CYS A 172 -2.80 4.64 6.65
C CYS A 172 -3.98 5.31 7.38
N ALA A 173 -4.89 5.93 6.62
CA ALA A 173 -6.01 6.68 7.17
C ALA A 173 -7.24 5.83 7.51
N SER A 174 -7.54 4.81 6.70
CA SER A 174 -8.76 4.04 6.89
C SER A 174 -8.63 3.00 8.00
N THR A 175 -9.73 2.80 8.71
CA THR A 175 -9.87 1.72 9.68
C THR A 175 -9.75 0.34 9.03
N ALA A 176 -10.27 0.18 7.80
CA ALA A 176 -10.22 -1.08 7.07
C ALA A 176 -8.77 -1.51 6.75
N GLY A 177 -7.96 -0.59 6.22
CA GLY A 177 -6.55 -0.84 5.91
C GLY A 177 -5.73 -1.08 7.18
N ALA A 178 -5.96 -0.27 8.21
CA ALA A 178 -5.27 -0.41 9.48
C ALA A 178 -5.56 -1.75 10.17
N ASN A 179 -6.83 -2.18 10.18
CA ASN A 179 -7.23 -3.48 10.72
C ASN A 179 -6.58 -4.63 9.95
N LEU A 180 -6.61 -4.60 8.61
CA LEU A 180 -5.99 -5.64 7.78
C LEU A 180 -4.48 -5.73 7.99
N ALA A 181 -3.81 -4.59 8.20
CA ALA A 181 -2.39 -4.53 8.53
C ALA A 181 -2.08 -4.75 10.03
N SER A 182 -3.10 -4.92 10.88
CA SER A 182 -2.95 -5.00 12.35
C SER A 182 -2.20 -3.81 12.97
N ILE A 183 -2.46 -2.60 12.47
CA ILE A 183 -1.91 -1.33 12.99
C ILE A 183 -3.04 -0.41 13.44
N LYS A 184 -2.71 0.69 14.13
CA LYS A 184 -3.67 1.75 14.42
C LYS A 184 -3.80 2.69 13.21
N PRO A 185 -5.02 3.08 12.81
CA PRO A 185 -5.19 4.09 11.77
C PRO A 185 -4.64 5.44 12.24
N THR A 186 -4.12 6.23 11.32
CA THR A 186 -3.60 7.57 11.59
C THR A 186 -4.40 8.60 10.81
N GLY A 187 -4.86 9.65 11.49
CA GLY A 187 -5.61 10.75 10.89
C GLY A 187 -5.29 12.07 11.56
N THR A 188 -5.68 13.16 10.91
CA THR A 188 -5.54 14.52 11.45
C THR A 188 -6.92 15.17 11.58
N ILE A 189 -6.98 16.35 12.20
CA ILE A 189 -8.19 17.16 12.21
C ILE A 189 -8.51 17.62 10.77
N PRO A 190 -9.71 17.32 10.23
CA PRO A 190 -10.09 17.72 8.87
C PRO A 190 -10.58 19.18 8.81
N HIS A 191 -10.48 19.82 7.64
CA HIS A 191 -11.06 21.16 7.40
C HIS A 191 -12.53 21.26 7.81
N ALA A 192 -13.32 20.20 7.60
CA ALA A 192 -14.74 20.20 7.96
C ALA A 192 -14.98 20.53 9.44
N LEU A 193 -14.16 19.97 10.36
CA LEU A 193 -14.29 20.26 11.79
C LEU A 193 -13.95 21.72 12.09
N ILE A 194 -12.88 22.22 11.46
CA ILE A 194 -12.41 23.61 11.62
C ILE A 194 -13.47 24.60 11.12
N ILE A 195 -14.03 24.35 9.94
CA ILE A 195 -15.06 25.21 9.32
C ILE A 195 -16.32 25.26 10.20
N ILE A 196 -16.81 24.11 10.67
CA ILE A 196 -18.03 24.03 11.48
C ILE A 196 -17.84 24.71 12.85
N ILE A 197 -16.68 24.55 13.47
CA ILE A 197 -16.37 25.18 14.77
C ILE A 197 -16.01 26.67 14.63
N GLY A 198 -15.52 27.08 13.45
CA GLY A 198 -15.26 28.46 13.07
C GLY A 198 -13.84 28.96 13.31
N THR A 199 -12.98 28.23 14.03
CA THR A 199 -11.54 28.50 14.09
C THR A 199 -10.71 27.24 14.32
N THR A 200 -9.48 27.20 13.82
CA THR A 200 -8.55 26.07 13.99
C THR A 200 -8.20 25.83 15.45
N ALA A 201 -7.95 26.89 16.22
CA ALA A 201 -7.66 26.78 17.65
C ALA A 201 -8.82 26.15 18.45
N LYS A 202 -10.07 26.59 18.21
CA LYS A 202 -11.24 26.01 18.88
C LYS A 202 -11.46 24.55 18.45
N ALA A 203 -11.24 24.23 17.18
CA ALA A 203 -11.37 22.87 16.68
C ALA A 203 -10.32 21.93 17.29
N ALA A 204 -9.07 22.35 17.40
CA ALA A 204 -8.02 21.59 18.05
C ALA A 204 -8.30 21.35 19.54
N LEU A 205 -8.78 22.38 20.27
CA LEU A 205 -9.18 22.25 21.67
C LEU A 205 -10.39 21.32 21.86
N ALA A 206 -11.38 21.40 20.97
CA ALA A 206 -12.52 20.49 20.99
C ALA A 206 -12.08 19.04 20.71
N PHE A 207 -11.20 18.84 19.73
CA PHE A 207 -10.61 17.53 19.42
C PHE A 207 -9.84 16.98 20.62
N ASP A 208 -9.01 17.80 21.27
CA ASP A 208 -8.27 17.42 22.47
C ASP A 208 -9.17 16.99 23.63
N LYS A 209 -10.27 17.72 23.83
CA LYS A 209 -11.24 17.45 24.90
C LYS A 209 -11.98 16.12 24.72
N HIS A 210 -12.27 15.73 23.48
CA HIS A 210 -13.21 14.65 23.19
C HIS A 210 -12.56 13.36 22.69
N MET A 211 -11.37 13.41 22.08
CA MET A 211 -10.71 12.22 21.54
C MET A 211 -9.78 11.56 22.57
N PRO A 212 -9.60 10.22 22.51
CA PRO A 212 -8.68 9.50 23.40
C PRO A 212 -7.26 10.07 23.34
N PRO A 213 -6.49 10.14 24.45
CA PRO A 213 -5.15 10.74 24.50
C PRO A 213 -4.14 10.14 23.51
N GLU A 214 -4.31 8.89 23.12
CA GLU A 214 -3.44 8.19 22.16
C GLU A 214 -3.63 8.64 20.70
N VAL A 215 -4.70 9.37 20.38
CA VAL A 215 -4.96 9.89 19.03
C VAL A 215 -4.12 11.15 18.81
N PRO A 216 -3.29 11.22 17.74
CA PRO A 216 -2.46 12.39 17.52
C PRO A 216 -3.24 13.70 17.35
N ARG A 217 -2.84 14.75 18.06
CA ARG A 217 -3.35 16.13 17.88
C ARG A 217 -2.56 16.80 16.76
N ILE A 218 -2.99 16.56 15.52
CA ILE A 218 -2.43 17.19 14.32
C ILE A 218 -3.51 18.05 13.67
N ALA A 219 -3.28 19.37 13.59
CA ALA A 219 -4.24 20.33 13.06
C ALA A 219 -3.92 20.71 11.61
N LEU A 220 -4.93 20.78 10.74
CA LEU A 220 -4.81 21.48 9.47
C LEU A 220 -4.73 22.99 9.72
N VAL A 221 -3.83 23.70 9.03
CA VAL A 221 -3.50 25.11 9.30
C VAL A 221 -3.58 26.00 8.06
N ASP A 222 -4.28 25.54 7.03
CA ASP A 222 -4.50 26.21 5.75
C ASP A 222 -6.00 26.40 5.49
N THR A 223 -6.80 26.59 6.55
CA THR A 223 -8.27 26.66 6.42
C THR A 223 -8.77 28.08 6.22
N PHE A 224 -8.29 29.03 7.03
CA PHE A 224 -8.80 30.40 7.02
C PHE A 224 -7.72 31.44 6.83
N GLU A 225 -6.60 31.26 7.52
CA GLU A 225 -5.50 32.22 7.52
C GLU A 225 -4.29 31.67 6.77
N ASP A 226 -3.25 32.49 6.71
CA ASP A 226 -1.92 32.08 6.30
C ASP A 226 -1.38 30.99 7.26
N GLU A 227 -0.70 30.00 6.70
CA GLU A 227 -0.28 28.79 7.40
C GLU A 227 0.63 29.07 8.59
N VAL A 228 1.45 30.11 8.52
CA VAL A 228 2.33 30.53 9.63
C VAL A 228 1.49 31.02 10.80
N ARG A 229 0.55 31.94 10.53
CA ARG A 229 -0.29 32.55 11.56
C ARG A 229 -1.18 31.50 12.22
N GLU A 230 -1.81 30.66 11.41
CA GLU A 230 -2.71 29.63 11.89
C GLU A 230 -1.95 28.57 12.71
N SER A 231 -0.75 28.17 12.28
CA SER A 231 0.15 27.27 13.02
C SER A 231 0.53 27.79 14.41
N VAL A 232 0.99 29.04 14.49
CA VAL A 232 1.39 29.65 15.78
C VAL A 232 0.16 29.82 16.68
N ALA A 233 -0.98 30.25 16.13
CA ALA A 233 -2.21 30.45 16.89
C ALA A 233 -2.71 29.15 17.52
N VAL A 234 -2.75 28.05 16.76
CA VAL A 234 -3.17 26.74 17.27
C VAL A 234 -2.17 26.19 18.28
N ALA A 235 -0.87 26.34 18.07
CA ALA A 235 0.16 25.90 19.01
C ALA A 235 0.05 26.62 20.36
N LYS A 236 -0.15 27.95 20.35
CA LYS A 236 -0.40 28.76 21.56
C LYS A 236 -1.67 28.32 22.29
N ALA A 237 -2.76 28.08 21.56
CA ALA A 237 -4.03 27.64 22.15
C ALA A 237 -3.92 26.27 22.83
N MET A 238 -3.18 25.34 22.23
CA MET A 238 -3.03 23.95 22.70
C MET A 238 -2.02 23.79 23.85
N ARG A 239 -1.24 24.82 24.20
CA ARG A 239 -0.36 24.87 25.39
C ARG A 239 0.53 23.61 25.55
N GLY A 240 1.23 23.23 24.48
CA GLY A 240 2.14 22.09 24.47
C GLY A 240 1.49 20.72 24.20
N LYS A 241 0.17 20.65 24.01
CA LYS A 241 -0.54 19.42 23.64
C LYS A 241 -0.61 19.16 22.14
N LEU A 242 -0.27 20.15 21.31
CA LEU A 242 -0.27 19.99 19.86
C LEU A 242 0.94 19.16 19.45
N GLN A 243 0.69 18.04 18.77
CA GLN A 243 1.75 17.16 18.29
C GLN A 243 2.25 17.54 16.90
N GLY A 244 1.41 18.19 16.08
CA GLY A 244 1.82 18.66 14.78
C GLY A 244 0.83 19.58 14.08
N VAL A 245 1.27 20.16 12.98
CA VAL A 245 0.46 20.88 12.00
C VAL A 245 0.55 20.16 10.66
N ARG A 246 -0.54 20.17 9.89
CA ARG A 246 -0.59 19.63 8.53
C ARG A 246 -0.79 20.77 7.55
N LEU A 247 0.09 20.83 6.56
CA LEU A 247 0.03 21.75 5.43
C LEU A 247 -0.58 21.00 4.24
N ASP A 248 -1.72 21.46 3.75
CA ASP A 248 -2.45 20.89 2.59
C ASP A 248 -2.81 21.97 1.56
N THR A 249 -2.00 23.05 1.54
CA THR A 249 -2.27 24.29 0.80
C THR A 249 -2.77 24.00 -0.61
N PRO A 250 -3.94 24.54 -1.01
CA PRO A 250 -4.55 24.22 -2.29
C PRO A 250 -3.71 24.77 -3.47
N SER A 251 -3.91 24.18 -4.65
CA SER A 251 -3.21 24.59 -5.88
C SER A 251 -3.43 26.06 -6.25
N GLU A 252 -4.61 26.57 -5.96
CA GLU A 252 -5.06 27.95 -6.17
C GLU A 252 -4.27 28.95 -5.29
N ARG A 253 -3.59 28.44 -4.26
CA ARG A 253 -2.69 29.19 -3.37
C ARG A 253 -1.21 28.87 -3.62
N GLY A 254 -0.89 28.11 -4.68
CA GLY A 254 0.49 27.79 -5.05
C GLY A 254 1.02 26.46 -4.50
N ARG A 255 0.18 25.68 -3.80
CA ARG A 255 0.55 24.43 -3.11
C ARG A 255 1.54 24.66 -1.95
N VAL A 256 1.78 23.63 -1.16
CA VAL A 256 2.85 23.66 -0.13
C VAL A 256 4.22 23.71 -0.81
N THR A 257 5.06 24.68 -0.45
CA THR A 257 6.43 24.84 -0.96
C THR A 257 7.47 24.55 0.14
N ALA A 258 8.72 24.28 -0.24
CA ALA A 258 9.79 24.05 0.73
C ALA A 258 10.03 25.28 1.62
N ASP A 259 9.93 26.48 1.05
CA ASP A 259 10.10 27.74 1.78
C ASP A 259 8.96 27.99 2.76
N LEU A 260 7.71 27.66 2.40
CA LEU A 260 6.59 27.73 3.34
C LEU A 260 6.82 26.81 4.55
N VAL A 261 7.30 25.58 4.33
CA VAL A 261 7.63 24.64 5.42
C VAL A 261 8.73 25.22 6.32
N LYS A 262 9.79 25.80 5.74
CA LYS A 262 10.87 26.45 6.49
C LYS A 262 10.36 27.65 7.28
N GLU A 263 9.48 28.46 6.70
CA GLU A 263 8.88 29.62 7.35
C GLU A 263 8.01 29.20 8.56
N VAL A 264 7.10 28.24 8.36
CA VAL A 264 6.28 27.68 9.45
C VAL A 264 7.16 27.13 10.57
N ARG A 265 8.22 26.39 10.24
CA ARG A 265 9.18 25.88 11.24
C ARG A 265 9.85 27.01 12.02
N ALA A 266 10.36 28.03 11.33
CA ALA A 266 11.07 29.15 11.95
C ALA A 266 10.18 29.91 12.95
N TRP A 267 8.92 30.16 12.59
CA TRP A 267 7.97 30.84 13.47
C TRP A 267 7.51 29.99 14.65
N LEU A 268 7.26 28.70 14.45
CA LEU A 268 6.98 27.79 15.56
C LEU A 268 8.16 27.73 16.53
N ASP A 269 9.41 27.69 16.03
CA ASP A 269 10.61 27.65 16.86
C ASP A 269 10.84 28.94 17.64
N LEU A 270 10.62 30.10 16.99
CA LEU A 270 10.71 31.42 17.62
C LEU A 270 9.74 31.56 18.79
N GLU A 271 8.55 30.98 18.65
CA GLU A 271 7.50 30.98 19.67
C GLU A 271 7.63 29.82 20.69
N GLY A 272 8.70 29.03 20.60
CA GLY A 272 9.05 27.98 21.56
C GLY A 272 8.42 26.61 21.30
N PHE A 273 7.76 26.40 20.16
CA PHE A 273 7.05 25.16 19.79
C PHE A 273 7.90 24.21 18.93
N LYS A 274 9.15 23.98 19.35
CA LYS A 274 10.14 23.18 18.60
C LYS A 274 9.76 21.72 18.38
N ASP A 275 8.91 21.16 19.27
CA ASP A 275 8.49 19.77 19.21
C ASP A 275 7.26 19.53 18.31
N VAL A 276 6.56 20.59 17.87
CA VAL A 276 5.39 20.49 16.99
C VAL A 276 5.84 19.99 15.61
N LYS A 277 5.36 18.83 15.18
CA LYS A 277 5.73 18.22 13.90
C LYS A 277 5.08 18.89 12.69
N ILE A 278 5.73 18.86 11.54
CA ILE A 278 5.17 19.35 10.27
C ILE A 278 4.85 18.18 9.35
N VAL A 279 3.56 18.03 9.03
CA VAL A 279 3.06 17.06 8.06
C VAL A 279 2.76 17.78 6.76
N VAL A 280 3.27 17.28 5.63
CA VAL A 280 2.95 17.81 4.30
C VAL A 280 2.03 16.84 3.57
N SER A 281 0.95 17.36 2.97
CA SER A 281 0.05 16.62 2.09
C SER A 281 -0.28 17.42 0.83
N GLY A 282 -1.08 16.83 -0.07
CA GLY A 282 -1.59 17.52 -1.26
C GLY A 282 -0.72 17.35 -2.50
N GLY A 283 -1.12 16.45 -3.40
CA GLY A 283 -0.47 16.26 -4.71
C GLY A 283 1.00 15.82 -4.63
N LEU A 284 1.34 15.00 -3.64
CA LEU A 284 2.69 14.44 -3.48
C LEU A 284 2.90 13.23 -4.39
N ASP A 285 4.06 13.23 -5.04
CA ASP A 285 4.66 12.11 -5.78
C ASP A 285 6.15 12.01 -5.39
N PRO A 286 6.92 11.00 -5.87
CA PRO A 286 8.33 10.85 -5.53
C PRO A 286 9.22 12.04 -5.93
N GLU A 287 8.86 12.80 -6.96
CA GLU A 287 9.62 13.98 -7.39
C GLU A 287 9.38 15.14 -6.43
N ARG A 288 8.11 15.39 -6.08
CA ARG A 288 7.72 16.42 -5.12
C ARG A 288 8.23 16.13 -3.72
N ILE A 289 8.25 14.86 -3.30
CA ILE A 289 8.89 14.45 -2.04
C ILE A 289 10.38 14.78 -2.08
N ARG A 290 11.10 14.38 -3.15
CA ARG A 290 12.54 14.71 -3.32
C ARG A 290 12.80 16.21 -3.30
N TYR A 291 11.96 17.01 -3.93
CA TYR A 291 12.05 18.47 -3.87
C TYR A 291 12.10 19.00 -2.42
N PHE A 292 11.24 18.53 -1.52
CA PHE A 292 11.31 18.96 -0.11
C PHE A 292 12.61 18.51 0.59
N ILE A 293 13.11 17.31 0.26
CA ILE A 293 14.36 16.78 0.82
C ILE A 293 15.56 17.59 0.33
N ASP A 294 15.66 17.80 -0.99
CA ASP A 294 16.77 18.46 -1.65
C ASP A 294 16.87 19.94 -1.23
N GLU A 295 15.71 20.58 -1.01
CA GLU A 295 15.63 21.94 -0.47
C GLU A 295 15.86 22.03 1.05
N GLY A 296 16.05 20.90 1.74
CA GLY A 296 16.25 20.86 3.19
C GLY A 296 15.04 21.36 3.98
N ALA A 297 13.83 21.15 3.49
CA ALA A 297 12.61 21.52 4.19
C ALA A 297 12.40 20.62 5.43
N PRO A 298 12.12 21.18 6.62
CA PRO A 298 11.95 20.42 7.86
C PRO A 298 10.57 19.73 7.92
N VAL A 299 10.36 18.75 7.03
CA VAL A 299 9.16 17.90 7.01
C VAL A 299 9.37 16.71 7.96
N ASP A 300 8.39 16.41 8.79
CA ASP A 300 8.43 15.25 9.69
C ASP A 300 7.65 14.05 9.15
N ILE A 301 6.61 14.28 8.33
CA ILE A 301 5.76 13.22 7.76
C ILE A 301 5.22 13.67 6.38
N PHE A 302 5.22 12.78 5.41
CA PHE A 302 4.49 12.96 4.15
C PHE A 302 3.18 12.16 4.16
N ALA A 303 2.07 12.78 3.78
CA ALA A 303 0.80 12.08 3.59
C ALA A 303 0.41 12.05 2.11
N VAL A 304 0.54 10.87 1.50
CA VAL A 304 0.44 10.68 0.04
C VAL A 304 -0.91 10.05 -0.30
N GLY A 305 -1.60 10.65 -1.27
CA GLY A 305 -2.93 10.21 -1.72
C GLY A 305 -2.91 9.58 -3.11
N SER A 306 -3.28 10.39 -4.11
CA SER A 306 -3.53 9.97 -5.50
C SER A 306 -2.38 9.20 -6.15
N TYR A 307 -1.12 9.58 -5.89
CA TYR A 307 0.02 8.85 -6.46
C TYR A 307 0.00 7.35 -6.14
N ILE A 308 -0.37 6.99 -4.90
CA ILE A 308 -0.47 5.59 -4.48
C ILE A 308 -1.78 4.99 -4.98
N SER A 309 -2.92 5.63 -4.73
CA SER A 309 -4.23 5.03 -5.06
C SER A 309 -4.46 4.82 -6.55
N ASP A 310 -3.92 5.72 -7.37
CA ASP A 310 -4.14 5.76 -8.82
C ASP A 310 -3.04 4.99 -9.56
N ALA A 311 -2.14 4.33 -8.82
CA ALA A 311 -1.03 3.59 -9.39
C ALA A 311 -1.51 2.54 -10.40
N LYS A 312 -0.85 2.50 -11.56
CA LYS A 312 -1.16 1.52 -12.59
C LYS A 312 -0.84 0.11 -12.08
N PRO A 313 -1.76 -0.86 -12.24
CA PRO A 313 -1.49 -2.26 -11.94
C PRO A 313 -0.23 -2.79 -12.63
N ILE A 314 0.41 -3.79 -12.03
CA ILE A 314 1.46 -4.56 -12.69
C ILE A 314 0.80 -5.77 -13.31
N ASP A 315 0.67 -5.83 -14.63
CA ASP A 315 0.13 -7.02 -15.29
C ASP A 315 0.97 -8.26 -14.93
N PHE A 316 0.32 -9.24 -14.30
CA PHE A 316 0.85 -10.59 -14.19
C PHE A 316 0.27 -11.47 -15.30
N THR A 317 1.00 -12.52 -15.66
CA THR A 317 0.54 -13.56 -16.59
C THR A 317 0.76 -14.91 -15.94
N ALA A 318 -0.22 -15.79 -16.05
CA ALA A 318 -0.15 -17.18 -15.64
C ALA A 318 -0.11 -18.05 -16.89
N ASP A 319 0.87 -18.95 -16.99
CA ASP A 319 0.99 -19.85 -18.13
C ASP A 319 1.34 -21.27 -17.65
N LEU A 320 0.85 -22.29 -18.35
CA LEU A 320 1.25 -23.68 -18.11
C LEU A 320 2.65 -23.96 -18.68
N HIS A 321 3.47 -24.64 -17.88
CA HIS A 321 4.86 -24.98 -18.18
C HIS A 321 5.14 -26.49 -18.14
N GLU A 322 4.31 -27.26 -17.44
CA GLU A 322 4.34 -28.72 -17.41
C GLU A 322 2.93 -29.30 -17.31
N VAL A 323 2.72 -30.48 -17.90
CA VAL A 323 1.49 -31.29 -17.76
C VAL A 323 1.92 -32.75 -17.57
N GLU A 324 1.47 -33.40 -16.50
CA GLU A 324 1.87 -34.79 -16.16
C GLU A 324 3.39 -34.98 -16.12
N GLY A 325 4.10 -33.99 -15.56
CA GLY A 325 5.57 -33.97 -15.48
C GLY A 325 6.30 -33.80 -16.82
N LYS A 326 5.58 -33.57 -17.93
CA LYS A 326 6.16 -33.32 -19.25
C LYS A 326 6.30 -31.81 -19.49
N PRO A 327 7.52 -31.30 -19.75
CA PRO A 327 7.74 -29.91 -20.16
C PRO A 327 6.93 -29.53 -21.40
N ILE A 328 6.04 -28.55 -21.28
CA ILE A 328 5.20 -28.06 -22.38
C ILE A 328 4.79 -26.61 -22.13
N ALA A 329 4.80 -25.77 -23.17
CA ALA A 329 4.34 -24.39 -23.04
C ALA A 329 3.79 -23.86 -24.37
N LYS A 330 3.00 -22.79 -24.32
CA LYS A 330 2.59 -22.07 -25.54
C LYS A 330 3.74 -21.29 -26.17
N ARG A 331 3.55 -20.85 -27.41
CA ARG A 331 4.50 -19.99 -28.13
C ARG A 331 4.88 -18.76 -27.30
N GLY A 332 6.18 -18.45 -27.27
CA GLY A 332 6.72 -17.32 -26.51
C GLY A 332 6.97 -17.62 -25.03
N ARG A 333 6.86 -18.88 -24.60
CA ARG A 333 7.22 -19.38 -23.27
C ARG A 333 8.19 -20.55 -23.37
N MET A 334 8.98 -20.73 -22.31
CA MET A 334 9.92 -21.85 -22.20
C MET A 334 9.19 -23.02 -21.55
N PRO A 335 9.20 -24.22 -22.17
CA PRO A 335 8.65 -25.43 -21.54
C PRO A 335 9.51 -25.85 -20.34
N GLY A 336 8.86 -26.40 -19.32
CA GLY A 336 9.50 -26.87 -18.08
C GLY A 336 9.55 -25.83 -16.97
N ILE A 337 9.91 -26.29 -15.78
CA ILE A 337 10.03 -25.46 -14.58
C ILE A 337 11.10 -24.37 -14.76
N THR A 338 10.72 -23.12 -14.57
CA THR A 338 11.67 -22.00 -14.57
C THR A 338 12.41 -21.97 -13.23
N PRO A 339 13.75 -22.07 -13.19
CA PRO A 339 14.48 -21.99 -11.92
C PRO A 339 14.30 -20.62 -11.26
N ASN A 340 13.78 -20.60 -10.03
CA ASN A 340 13.84 -19.42 -9.17
C ASN A 340 14.19 -19.87 -7.73
N PRO A 341 15.44 -19.65 -7.26
CA PRO A 341 15.90 -20.11 -5.94
C PRO A 341 15.25 -19.35 -4.77
N ARG A 342 14.56 -18.23 -5.04
CA ARG A 342 13.88 -17.43 -4.02
C ARG A 342 12.48 -17.94 -3.69
N LEU A 343 11.90 -18.76 -4.57
CA LEU A 343 10.59 -19.36 -4.34
C LEU A 343 10.64 -20.32 -3.16
N LYS A 344 9.74 -20.12 -2.20
CA LYS A 344 9.57 -21.00 -1.04
C LYS A 344 8.31 -21.82 -1.23
N ARG A 345 8.37 -23.11 -0.90
CA ARG A 345 7.17 -23.94 -0.85
C ARG A 345 6.28 -23.45 0.30
N VAL A 346 5.02 -23.17 0.00
CA VAL A 346 4.03 -22.60 0.93
C VAL A 346 2.81 -23.50 1.12
N MET A 347 2.63 -24.50 0.25
CA MET A 347 1.62 -25.57 0.35
C MET A 347 2.21 -26.88 -0.17
#